data_AF-A0A9X8VKT5-F1
#
_entry.id   AF-A0A9X8VKT5-F1
#
_cell.length_a   1.000
_cell.length_b   1.000
_cell.length_c   1.000
_cell.angle_alpha   90.00
_cell.angle_beta   90.00
_cell.angle_gamma   90.00
#
_symmetry.space_group_name_H-M   'P 1'
#
loop_
_entity.id
_entity.type
_entity.pdbx_description
1 polymer ?
#
loop_
_entity_poly.entity_id
_entity_poly.type
_entity_poly.pdbx_seq_one_letter_code
_entity_poly.pdbx_strand_id
1 'polypeptide(L)' 'EDKHFLLKAVSCSDEVAELLNVPCGAPLLHIIQTSRNAQGEALEFSDILCRSDVYEFEVNG' A
#
# COMPACT_ATOMS: atom_id res chain seq x y z
N GLU A 1 15.22 1.63 -13.13
CA GLU A 1 14.38 2.38 -12.18
C GLU A 1 14.46 1.65 -10.85
N ASP A 2 15.09 2.26 -9.85
CA ASP A 2 15.05 1.75 -8.48
C ASP A 2 13.65 1.98 -7.91
N LYS A 3 12.75 1.03 -8.17
CA LYS A 3 11.41 1.03 -7.58
C LYS A 3 11.54 0.64 -6.12
N HIS A 4 11.57 1.65 -5.26
CA HIS A 4 11.52 1.46 -3.81
C HIS A 4 10.08 1.50 -3.34
N PHE A 5 9.58 0.35 -2.91
CA PHE A 5 8.31 0.22 -2.24
C PHE A 5 8.48 -0.58 -0.96
N LEU A 6 7.65 -0.27 0.04
CA LEU A 6 7.54 -1.03 1.27
C LEU A 6 6.16 -1.68 1.31
N LEU A 7 6.13 -3.00 1.49
CA LEU A 7 4.91 -3.76 1.71
C LEU A 7 4.85 -4.22 3.16
N LYS A 8 3.71 -4.01 3.81
CA LYS A 8 3.49 -4.43 5.20
C LYS A 8 2.07 -4.93 5.39
N ALA A 9 1.92 -6.07 6.07
CA ALA A 9 0.63 -6.47 6.60
C ALA A 9 0.30 -5.64 7.86
N VAL A 10 -0.86 -5.00 7.88
CA VAL A 10 -1.32 -4.17 9.00
C VAL A 10 -2.75 -4.55 9.40
N SER A 11 -3.11 -4.25 10.64
CA SER A 11 -4.48 -4.36 11.14
C SER A 11 -5.26 -3.11 10.75
N CYS A 12 -6.45 -3.26 10.19
CA CYS A 12 -7.35 -2.16 9.85
C CYS A 12 -7.77 -1.37 11.10
N SER A 13 -7.71 -0.04 11.04
CA SER A 13 -8.25 0.86 12.06
C SER A 13 -9.77 1.06 11.86
N ASP A 14 -10.46 1.59 12.88
CA ASP A 14 -11.89 1.89 12.79
C ASP A 14 -12.22 2.86 11.63
N GLU A 15 -11.41 3.91 11.46
CA GLU A 15 -11.58 4.92 10.41
C GLU A 15 -11.48 4.32 9.00
N VAL A 16 -10.52 3.40 8.79
CA VAL A 16 -10.30 2.77 7.49
C VAL A 16 -11.32 1.65 7.22
N ALA A 17 -11.80 0.99 8.27
CA ALA A 17 -12.74 -0.13 8.18
C ALA A 17 -14.05 0.27 7.49
N GLU A 18 -14.57 1.47 7.81
CA GLU A 18 -15.77 2.01 7.17
C GLU A 18 -15.55 2.29 5.67
N LEU A 19 -14.42 2.93 5.32
CA LEU A 19 -14.08 3.28 3.94
C LEU A 19 -13.90 2.05 3.04
N LEU A 20 -13.31 0.97 3.58
CA LEU A 20 -13.03 -0.26 2.84
C LEU A 20 -14.16 -1.30 2.95
N ASN A 21 -15.18 -1.02 3.78
CA ASN A 21 -16.27 -1.93 4.09
C ASN A 21 -15.75 -3.31 4.54
N VAL A 22 -14.89 -3.31 5.55
CA VAL A 22 -14.35 -4.50 6.21
C VAL A 22 -14.50 -4.38 7.73
N PRO A 23 -14.44 -5.49 8.49
CA PRO A 23 -14.40 -5.40 9.95
C PRO A 23 -13.18 -4.62 10.45
N CYS A 24 -13.32 -3.88 11.55
CA CYS A 24 -12.16 -3.37 12.28
C CYS A 24 -11.23 -4.54 12.65
N GLY A 25 -9.93 -4.31 12.53
CA GLY A 25 -8.92 -5.33 12.77
C GLY A 25 -8.69 -6.29 11.60
N ALA A 26 -9.46 -6.19 10.50
CA ALA A 26 -9.21 -7.01 9.32
C ALA A 26 -7.79 -6.77 8.77
N PRO A 27 -7.12 -7.81 8.23
CA PRO A 27 -5.80 -7.66 7.64
C PRO A 27 -5.88 -6.79 6.37
N LEU A 28 -5.01 -5.80 6.29
CA LEU A 28 -4.80 -4.97 5.10
C LEU A 28 -3.35 -5.09 4.63
N LEU A 29 -3.16 -4.89 3.34
CA LEU A 29 -1.86 -4.66 2.73
C LEU A 29 -1.60 -3.16 2.69
N HIS A 30 -0.57 -2.72 3.40
CA HIS A 30 -0.07 -1.35 3.39
C HIS A 30 1.09 -1.24 2.41
N ILE A 31 1.00 -0.27 1.51
CA ILE A 31 2.00 0.00 0.47
C ILE A 31 2.43 1.45 0.61
N ILE A 32 3.73 1.65 0.79
CA ILE A 32 4.37 2.96 0.70
C ILE A 32 5.29 2.96 -0.51
N GLN A 33 5.12 3.94 -1.39
CA GLN A 33 5.94 4.06 -2.60
C GLN A 33 6.32 5.52 -2.85
N THR A 34 7.51 5.72 -3.43
CA THR A 34 7.90 7.00 -4.04
C THR A 34 8.27 6.78 -5.49
N SER A 35 7.50 7.36 -6.40
CA SER A 35 7.81 7.36 -7.83
C SER A 35 8.82 8.46 -8.15
N ARG A 36 9.83 8.15 -8.97
CA ARG A 36 10.90 9.09 -9.33
C ARG A 36 11.05 9.19 -10.84
N ASN A 37 11.46 10.36 -11.33
CA ASN A 37 11.78 10.55 -12.74
C ASN A 37 13.14 9.91 -13.10
N ALA A 38 13.54 10.01 -14.37
CA ALA A 38 14.81 9.47 -14.85
C ALA A 38 16.05 10.12 -14.21
N GLN A 39 15.89 11.29 -13.60
CA GLN A 39 16.93 12.03 -12.87
C GLN A 39 16.96 11.68 -11.38
N GLY A 40 16.07 10.80 -10.91
CA GLY A 40 15.96 10.38 -9.50
C GLY A 40 15.14 11.32 -8.61
N GLU A 41 14.56 12.37 -9.18
CA GLU A 41 13.73 13.35 -8.47
C GLU A 41 12.35 12.75 -8.19
N ALA A 42 11.82 12.99 -6.99
CA ALA A 42 10.51 12.45 -6.60
C ALA A 42 9.38 13.15 -7.38
N LEU A 43 8.54 12.34 -8.04
CA LEU A 43 7.33 12.79 -8.72
C LEU A 43 6.11 12.63 -7.84
N GLU A 44 6.05 11.54 -7.08
CA GLU A 44 4.87 11.17 -6.29
C GLU A 44 5.29 10.39 -5.04
N PHE A 45 4.58 10.64 -3.94
CA PHE A 45 4.56 9.76 -2.78
C PHE A 45 3.14 9.20 -2.61
N SER A 46 3.04 7.89 -2.45
CA SER A 46 1.76 7.20 -2.30
C SER A 46 1.76 6.37 -1.01
N ASP A 47 0.69 6.51 -0.23
CA ASP A 47 0.39 5.73 0.98
C ASP A 47 -0.97 5.04 0.77
N ILE A 48 -0.96 3.72 0.65
CA ILE A 48 -2.09 2.94 0.14
C ILE A 48 -2.42 1.81 1.10
N LEU A 49 -3.70 1.68 1.45
CA LEU A 49 -4.24 0.56 2.21
C LEU A 49 -5.20 -0.24 1.34
N CYS A 50 -4.86 -1.51 1.11
CA CYS A 50 -5.63 -2.43 0.28
C CYS A 50 -6.21 -3.57 1.12
N ARG A 51 -7.41 -4.01 0.74
CA ARG A 51 -8.06 -5.21 1.25
C ARG A 51 -7.28 -6.47 0.87
N SER A 52 -6.67 -7.13 1.86
CA SER A 52 -5.89 -8.36 1.63
C SER A 52 -6.73 -9.56 1.21
N ASP A 53 -8.05 -9.51 1.40
CA ASP A 53 -9.00 -10.53 0.95
C ASP A 53 -9.41 -10.37 -0.52
N VAL A 54 -9.04 -9.25 -1.16
CA VAL A 54 -9.40 -8.91 -2.54
C VAL A 54 -8.16 -8.78 -3.42
N TYR A 55 -7.09 -8.19 -2.90
CA TYR A 55 -5.89 -7.87 -3.65
C TYR A 55 -4.72 -8.78 -3.26
N GLU A 56 -4.00 -9.22 -4.28
CA GLU A 56 -2.69 -9.85 -4.17
C GLU A 56 -1.64 -8.94 -4.84
N PHE A 57 -0.40 -9.00 -4.35
CA PHE A 57 0.71 -8.21 -4.89
C PHE A 57 1.86 -9.12 -5.28
N GLU A 58 2.22 -9.12 -6.56
CA GLU A 58 3.37 -9.87 -7.07
C GLU A 58 4.56 -8.92 -7.26
N VAL A 59 5.71 -9.32 -6.74
CA VAL A 59 6.97 -8.61 -6.93
C VAL A 59 7.84 -9.44 -7.86
N ASN A 60 8.05 -8.95 -9.07
CA ASN A 60 8.99 -9.51 -10.02
C ASN A 60 10.33 -8.79 -9.84
N GLY A 61 11.35 -9.55 -9.41
CA GLY A 61 12.72 -9.08 -9.23
C GLY A 61 13.54 -9.08 -10.51
#